data_AF-A0A6J8EDB1-F1
#
_entry.id   AF-A0A6J8EDB1-F1
#
_cell.length_a   1.000
_cell.length_b   1.000
_cell.length_c   1.000
_cell.angle_alpha   90.00
_cell.angle_beta   90.00
_cell.angle_gamma   90.00
#
_symmetry.space_group_name_H-M   'P 1'
#
loop_
_entity.id
_entity.type
_entity.pdbx_description
1 polymer ?
#
loop_
_entity_poly.entity_id
_entity_poly.type
_entity_poly.pdbx_seq_one_letter_code
_entity_poly.pdbx_strand_id
1 'polypeptide(L)'
;MTSDGTFLHGVELSFSSKVSLYALTYCNKSTEKYSEGYMAIPTNFLSTKYIIPMYTSYSYNALIVVAAFKPNTIVNIYQKRNKAKYTFKNVVLSAYETYQISNSYDLSGTLITSTEPIAVVSGHVDNYIAGGGYNPFMEMVLPSDQWDRVYVIPHIARRPSKIVRIYSNQPTNVTVHYQFKIESKSIPERSFVDFDHGMISYFNASNDVMVMVFPKGLADYSGDAFMMTVPGINQYLSAYEFAVPSEFTNFISITVLSNAVDGFIIDGNPMHHENGSHIFGGLNHYSTFTMPIHSGVHQISHIANVRFGLWVYGDGPKDGYGYPAGIAFRTNTK
;
A
#
# COMPACT_ATOMS: atom_id res chain seq x y z
N MET A 1 11.66 -21.33 -10.86
CA MET A 1 10.57 -22.08 -11.50
C MET A 1 9.32 -21.23 -11.49
N THR A 2 8.68 -21.02 -12.63
CA THR A 2 7.36 -20.39 -12.75
C THR A 2 6.31 -21.49 -12.58
N SER A 3 5.76 -21.66 -11.39
CA SER A 3 4.68 -22.63 -11.15
C SER A 3 3.43 -21.89 -10.71
N ASP A 4 2.61 -21.59 -11.69
CA ASP A 4 1.22 -21.24 -11.47
C ASP A 4 0.47 -22.47 -10.92
N GLY A 5 -0.46 -22.29 -9.99
CA GLY A 5 -1.17 -23.43 -9.41
C GLY A 5 -2.34 -23.04 -8.51
N THR A 6 -3.23 -24.01 -8.29
CA THR A 6 -4.33 -23.91 -7.33
C THR A 6 -3.94 -24.63 -6.04
N PHE A 7 -4.22 -24.01 -4.89
CA PHE A 7 -3.90 -24.54 -3.56
C PHE A 7 -5.01 -24.25 -2.56
N LEU A 8 -5.16 -25.09 -1.54
CA LEU A 8 -6.10 -24.87 -0.44
C LEU A 8 -5.39 -24.14 0.72
N HIS A 9 -5.15 -22.85 0.57
CA HIS A 9 -4.40 -22.02 1.54
C HIS A 9 -5.19 -20.79 2.03
N GLY A 10 -6.44 -20.62 1.62
CA GLY A 10 -7.28 -19.52 2.08
C GLY A 10 -7.67 -19.67 3.55
N VAL A 11 -7.64 -18.56 4.29
CA VAL A 11 -8.09 -18.48 5.68
C VAL A 11 -9.04 -17.30 5.82
N GLU A 12 -10.20 -17.55 6.42
CA GLU A 12 -11.15 -16.50 6.80
C GLU A 12 -11.18 -16.39 8.32
N LEU A 13 -11.03 -15.17 8.82
CA LEU A 13 -11.07 -14.86 10.25
C LEU A 13 -12.34 -14.06 10.54
N SER A 14 -13.11 -14.52 11.53
CA SER A 14 -14.36 -13.88 11.97
C SER A 14 -14.19 -13.32 13.38
N PHE A 15 -14.64 -12.09 13.59
CA PHE A 15 -14.53 -11.38 14.86
C PHE A 15 -15.89 -10.84 15.29
N SER A 16 -16.18 -10.85 16.60
CA SER A 16 -17.42 -10.30 17.16
C SER A 16 -17.39 -8.76 17.28
N SER A 17 -16.24 -8.15 17.07
CA SER A 17 -16.01 -6.70 17.10
C SER A 17 -15.29 -6.25 15.83
N LYS A 18 -15.29 -4.95 15.57
CA LYS A 18 -14.43 -4.37 14.52
C LYS A 18 -12.97 -4.53 14.94
N VAL A 19 -12.13 -4.98 14.01
CA VAL A 19 -10.69 -5.15 14.22
C VAL A 19 -9.94 -4.62 13.00
N SER A 20 -8.71 -4.14 13.23
CA SER A 20 -7.70 -4.00 12.20
C SER A 20 -6.85 -5.28 12.19
N LEU A 21 -6.60 -5.85 11.02
CA LEU A 21 -5.77 -7.04 10.87
C LEU A 21 -4.60 -6.72 9.95
N TYR A 22 -3.40 -7.09 10.36
CA TYR A 22 -2.18 -6.96 9.56
C TYR A 22 -1.56 -8.33 9.36
N ALA A 23 -1.13 -8.61 8.14
CA ALA A 23 -0.25 -9.74 7.87
C ALA A 23 1.18 -9.23 7.85
N LEU A 24 2.04 -9.82 8.69
CA LEU A 24 3.45 -9.46 8.78
C LEU A 24 4.28 -10.69 8.42
N THR A 25 5.21 -10.52 7.50
CA THR A 25 6.26 -11.49 7.19
C THR A 25 7.56 -10.98 7.81
N TYR A 26 8.31 -11.85 8.45
CA TYR A 26 9.57 -11.50 9.12
C TYR A 26 10.53 -12.68 9.09
N CYS A 27 11.77 -12.44 8.69
CA CYS A 27 12.89 -13.36 8.78
C CYS A 27 14.13 -12.61 9.27
N ASN A 28 14.83 -13.15 10.27
CA ASN A 28 16.07 -12.57 10.80
C ASN A 28 17.12 -13.66 11.02
N LYS A 29 17.44 -14.38 9.95
CA LYS A 29 18.56 -15.33 9.94
C LYS A 29 19.83 -14.58 9.54
N SER A 30 20.98 -15.10 9.93
CA SER A 30 22.28 -14.50 9.55
C SER A 30 22.49 -14.43 8.03
N THR A 31 21.86 -15.31 7.27
CA THR A 31 21.94 -15.42 5.81
C THR A 31 20.81 -14.70 5.07
N GLU A 32 19.74 -14.32 5.75
CA GLU A 32 18.51 -13.84 5.13
C GLU A 32 17.74 -12.97 6.14
N LYS A 33 17.56 -11.71 5.79
CA LYS A 33 16.80 -10.73 6.56
C LYS A 33 15.78 -10.08 5.65
N TYR A 34 14.53 -10.08 6.06
CA TYR A 34 13.47 -9.36 5.38
C TYR A 34 12.26 -9.24 6.28
N SER A 35 11.51 -8.18 6.03
CA SER A 35 10.23 -7.94 6.65
C SER A 35 9.33 -7.19 5.68
N GLU A 36 8.07 -7.59 5.65
CA GLU A 36 7.07 -6.85 4.89
C GLU A 36 5.72 -7.02 5.58
N GLY A 37 4.82 -6.07 5.37
CA GLY A 37 3.51 -6.13 5.97
C GLY A 37 2.45 -5.46 5.14
N TYR A 38 1.22 -5.96 5.24
CA TYR A 38 0.06 -5.31 4.64
C TYR A 38 -1.14 -5.33 5.58
N MET A 39 -2.04 -4.38 5.39
CA MET A 39 -3.33 -4.35 6.05
C MET A 39 -4.29 -5.30 5.32
N ALA A 40 -4.87 -6.26 6.03
CA ALA A 40 -5.89 -7.14 5.47
C ALA A 40 -7.22 -6.38 5.28
N ILE A 41 -7.83 -6.54 4.11
CA ILE A 41 -9.12 -5.94 3.77
C ILE A 41 -10.25 -6.85 4.27
N PRO A 42 -11.20 -6.33 5.06
CA PRO A 42 -12.35 -7.12 5.51
C PRO A 42 -13.18 -7.66 4.33
N THR A 43 -13.72 -8.87 4.47
CA THR A 43 -14.41 -9.58 3.37
C THR A 43 -15.62 -8.83 2.81
N ASN A 44 -16.27 -7.97 3.60
CA ASN A 44 -17.38 -7.12 3.18
C ASN A 44 -16.97 -5.92 2.32
N PHE A 45 -15.67 -5.64 2.21
CA PHE A 45 -15.10 -4.60 1.35
C PHE A 45 -14.23 -5.16 0.21
N LEU A 46 -14.11 -6.48 0.12
CA LEU A 46 -13.58 -7.13 -1.08
C LEU A 46 -14.59 -6.97 -2.23
N SER A 47 -14.06 -6.92 -3.46
CA SER A 47 -14.87 -6.71 -4.67
C SER A 47 -14.46 -7.71 -5.76
N THR A 48 -14.97 -7.49 -6.97
CA THR A 48 -14.81 -8.40 -8.10
C THR A 48 -13.84 -7.90 -9.16
N LYS A 49 -13.28 -6.69 -9.05
CA LYS A 49 -12.39 -6.09 -10.06
C LYS A 49 -11.15 -5.45 -9.44
N TYR A 50 -9.99 -5.91 -9.88
CA TYR A 50 -8.68 -5.47 -9.39
C TYR A 50 -7.73 -5.15 -10.55
N ILE A 51 -6.92 -4.10 -10.38
CA ILE A 51 -5.74 -3.84 -11.21
C ILE A 51 -4.52 -4.07 -10.34
N ILE A 52 -3.61 -4.93 -10.77
CA ILE A 52 -2.50 -5.38 -9.94
C ILE A 52 -1.42 -4.29 -9.80
N PRO A 53 -1.14 -3.81 -8.58
CA PRO A 53 -0.02 -2.93 -8.27
C PRO A 53 1.25 -3.73 -7.98
N MET A 54 2.35 -3.40 -8.64
CA MET A 54 3.67 -3.96 -8.35
C MET A 54 4.75 -2.94 -8.73
N TYR A 55 5.96 -3.15 -8.24
CA TYR A 55 7.12 -2.53 -8.85
C TYR A 55 7.60 -3.31 -10.08
N THR A 56 8.46 -2.71 -10.90
CA THR A 56 9.13 -3.43 -11.98
C THR A 56 9.99 -4.56 -11.39
N SER A 57 9.87 -5.77 -11.93
CA SER A 57 10.64 -6.93 -11.47
C SER A 57 12.08 -6.87 -11.99
N TYR A 58 13.07 -6.87 -11.08
CA TYR A 58 14.49 -6.80 -11.45
C TYR A 58 15.26 -8.12 -11.32
N SER A 59 14.90 -8.99 -10.37
CA SER A 59 15.74 -10.16 -10.05
C SER A 59 14.94 -11.42 -9.74
N TYR A 60 13.81 -11.32 -9.03
CA TYR A 60 13.00 -12.47 -8.66
C TYR A 60 11.55 -12.33 -9.09
N ASN A 61 10.81 -13.43 -8.99
CA ASN A 61 9.49 -13.52 -9.58
C ASN A 61 8.50 -12.53 -8.95
N ALA A 62 7.76 -11.85 -9.81
CA ALA A 62 6.48 -11.24 -9.50
C ALA A 62 5.47 -12.34 -9.13
N LEU A 63 4.72 -12.10 -8.07
CA LEU A 63 3.70 -12.98 -7.52
C LEU A 63 2.34 -12.29 -7.49
N ILE A 64 1.31 -13.05 -7.86
CA ILE A 64 -0.08 -12.70 -7.59
C ILE A 64 -0.73 -13.92 -6.96
N VAL A 65 -1.44 -13.74 -5.86
CA VAL A 65 -2.27 -14.76 -5.24
C VAL A 65 -3.71 -14.25 -5.20
N VAL A 66 -4.63 -15.02 -5.77
CA VAL A 66 -6.07 -14.77 -5.68
C VAL A 66 -6.66 -15.79 -4.73
N ALA A 67 -7.49 -15.37 -3.78
CA ALA A 67 -8.20 -16.27 -2.86
C ALA A 67 -9.72 -16.07 -3.01
N ALA A 68 -10.44 -17.16 -3.22
CA ALA A 68 -11.89 -17.18 -3.17
C ALA A 68 -12.36 -17.56 -1.76
N PHE A 69 -13.47 -17.00 -1.29
CA PHE A 69 -14.13 -17.41 -0.04
C PHE A 69 -15.57 -17.91 -0.28
N LYS A 70 -15.98 -17.99 -1.55
CA LYS A 70 -17.23 -18.61 -2.00
C LYS A 70 -16.94 -19.70 -3.03
N PRO A 71 -17.73 -20.79 -3.06
CA PRO A 71 -17.55 -21.84 -4.05
C PRO A 71 -17.95 -21.37 -5.46
N ASN A 72 -17.46 -22.08 -6.48
CA ASN A 72 -17.75 -21.80 -7.89
C ASN A 72 -17.42 -20.36 -8.32
N THR A 73 -16.42 -19.75 -7.67
CA THR A 73 -15.96 -18.41 -8.02
C THR A 73 -15.15 -18.48 -9.30
N ILE A 74 -15.65 -17.89 -10.38
CA ILE A 74 -14.95 -17.84 -11.66
C ILE A 74 -14.07 -16.60 -11.66
N VAL A 75 -12.75 -16.80 -11.79
CA VAL A 75 -11.73 -15.74 -11.84
C VAL A 75 -11.18 -15.64 -13.27
N ASN A 76 -11.27 -14.44 -13.82
CA ASN A 76 -10.77 -14.07 -15.14
C ASN A 76 -9.52 -13.20 -14.99
N ILE A 77 -8.40 -13.67 -15.54
CA ILE A 77 -7.10 -13.02 -15.42
C ILE A 77 -6.66 -12.57 -16.80
N TYR A 78 -6.64 -11.26 -17.01
CA TYR A 78 -6.08 -10.61 -18.19
C TYR A 78 -4.65 -10.17 -17.87
N GLN A 79 -3.76 -11.16 -17.81
CA GLN A 79 -2.37 -11.00 -17.40
C GLN A 79 -1.63 -10.14 -18.40
N LYS A 80 -1.01 -9.05 -17.92
CA LYS A 80 -0.16 -8.20 -18.74
C LYS A 80 1.14 -8.91 -19.08
N ARG A 81 1.61 -8.75 -20.31
CA ARG A 81 2.91 -9.19 -20.83
C ARG A 81 3.72 -7.97 -21.27
N ASN A 82 4.99 -8.19 -21.60
CA ASN A 82 5.84 -7.17 -22.22
C ASN A 82 5.17 -6.57 -23.47
N LYS A 83 5.38 -5.26 -23.70
CA LYS A 83 4.83 -4.49 -24.84
C LYS A 83 3.29 -4.40 -24.88
N ALA A 84 2.63 -4.28 -23.71
CA ALA A 84 1.17 -4.09 -23.59
C ALA A 84 0.31 -5.20 -24.24
N LYS A 85 0.87 -6.41 -24.40
CA LYS A 85 0.10 -7.60 -24.78
C LYS A 85 -0.56 -8.20 -23.55
N TYR A 86 -1.67 -8.90 -23.72
CA TYR A 86 -2.35 -9.60 -22.64
C TYR A 86 -2.53 -11.07 -22.97
N THR A 87 -2.38 -11.93 -21.97
CA THR A 87 -2.81 -13.33 -22.01
C THR A 87 -4.02 -13.51 -21.12
N PHE A 88 -5.00 -14.27 -21.58
CA PHE A 88 -6.20 -14.56 -20.82
C PHE A 88 -6.08 -15.94 -20.16
N LYS A 89 -6.47 -16.01 -18.88
CA LYS A 89 -6.65 -17.26 -18.16
C LYS A 89 -7.95 -17.20 -17.36
N ASN A 90 -8.67 -18.32 -17.35
CA ASN A 90 -9.85 -18.52 -16.54
C ASN A 90 -9.57 -19.62 -15.52
N VAL A 91 -9.95 -19.40 -14.26
CA VAL A 91 -9.79 -20.36 -13.17
C VAL A 91 -11.09 -20.39 -12.38
N VAL A 92 -11.56 -21.58 -12.01
CA VAL A 92 -12.69 -21.75 -11.10
C VAL A 92 -12.14 -22.15 -9.75
N LEU A 93 -12.56 -21.45 -8.70
CA LEU A 93 -12.12 -21.67 -7.32
C LEU A 93 -13.29 -22.04 -6.43
N SER A 94 -13.08 -23.07 -5.60
CA SER A 94 -13.90 -23.39 -4.45
C SER A 94 -13.63 -22.43 -3.30
N ALA A 95 -14.48 -22.46 -2.27
CA ALA A 95 -14.23 -21.66 -1.08
C ALA A 95 -12.87 -22.01 -0.46
N TYR A 96 -12.09 -20.99 -0.15
CA TYR A 96 -10.74 -21.05 0.43
C TYR A 96 -9.66 -21.62 -0.48
N GLU A 97 -9.99 -21.93 -1.74
CA GLU A 97 -8.96 -22.17 -2.74
C GLU A 97 -8.31 -20.85 -3.15
N THR A 98 -7.01 -20.96 -3.41
CA THR A 98 -6.16 -19.88 -3.88
C THR A 98 -5.58 -20.27 -5.23
N TYR A 99 -5.37 -19.28 -6.08
CA TYR A 99 -4.65 -19.45 -7.34
C TYR A 99 -3.44 -18.51 -7.35
N GLN A 100 -2.25 -19.09 -7.48
CA GLN A 100 -1.00 -18.36 -7.53
C GLN A 100 -0.53 -18.23 -8.99
N ILE A 101 -0.04 -17.03 -9.32
CA ILE A 101 0.71 -16.72 -10.53
C ILE A 101 2.12 -16.36 -10.13
N SER A 102 3.12 -16.94 -10.77
CA SER A 102 4.53 -16.61 -10.54
C SER A 102 5.24 -16.38 -11.86
N ASN A 103 5.81 -15.20 -12.05
CA ASN A 103 6.50 -14.87 -13.29
C ASN A 103 7.78 -14.05 -13.12
N SER A 104 8.73 -14.22 -14.04
CA SER A 104 10.01 -13.48 -14.03
C SER A 104 9.94 -12.09 -14.65
N TYR A 105 8.78 -11.65 -15.12
CA TYR A 105 8.55 -10.31 -15.66
C TYR A 105 7.42 -9.60 -14.91
N ASP A 106 7.39 -8.26 -15.03
CA ASP A 106 6.43 -7.37 -14.36
C ASP A 106 4.97 -7.66 -14.75
N LEU A 107 4.11 -7.85 -13.75
CA LEU A 107 2.66 -8.08 -13.92
C LEU A 107 1.81 -6.83 -13.61
N SER A 108 2.44 -5.68 -13.35
CA SER A 108 1.79 -4.39 -13.06
C SER A 108 0.76 -3.99 -14.12
N GLY A 109 -0.50 -3.81 -13.73
CA GLY A 109 -1.59 -3.50 -14.65
C GLY A 109 -2.32 -4.73 -15.21
N THR A 110 -2.00 -5.93 -14.72
CA THR A 110 -2.86 -7.11 -14.89
C THR A 110 -4.26 -6.79 -14.37
N LEU A 111 -5.29 -7.12 -15.14
CA LEU A 111 -6.69 -6.98 -14.72
C LEU A 111 -7.18 -8.34 -14.25
N ILE A 112 -7.74 -8.38 -13.05
CA ILE A 112 -8.44 -9.55 -12.52
C ILE A 112 -9.90 -9.19 -12.32
N THR A 113 -10.79 -9.99 -12.89
CA THR A 113 -12.23 -9.92 -12.63
C THR A 113 -12.76 -11.24 -12.09
N SER A 114 -13.91 -11.22 -11.41
CA SER A 114 -14.52 -12.42 -10.84
C SER A 114 -16.04 -12.33 -10.75
N THR A 115 -16.69 -13.48 -10.61
CA THR A 115 -18.16 -13.57 -10.43
C THR A 115 -18.59 -13.31 -8.98
N GLU A 116 -17.70 -13.56 -8.03
CA GLU A 116 -17.90 -13.35 -6.60
C GLU A 116 -16.71 -12.56 -6.04
N PRO A 117 -16.87 -11.81 -4.93
CA PRO A 117 -15.74 -11.10 -4.35
C PRO A 117 -14.59 -12.04 -3.99
N ILE A 118 -13.37 -11.57 -4.20
CA ILE A 118 -12.12 -12.30 -3.98
C ILE A 118 -11.13 -11.43 -3.21
N ALA A 119 -10.18 -12.03 -2.50
CA ALA A 119 -9.00 -11.33 -2.02
C ALA A 119 -7.86 -11.48 -3.05
N VAL A 120 -7.05 -10.44 -3.22
CA VAL A 120 -5.89 -10.46 -4.10
C VAL A 120 -4.70 -9.91 -3.36
N VAL A 121 -3.59 -10.66 -3.34
CA VAL A 121 -2.30 -10.22 -2.84
C VAL A 121 -1.32 -10.20 -4.01
N SER A 122 -0.53 -9.14 -4.13
CA SER A 122 0.50 -9.05 -5.17
C SER A 122 1.81 -8.54 -4.61
N GLY A 123 2.90 -8.94 -5.25
CA GLY A 123 4.21 -8.72 -4.69
C GLY A 123 5.35 -9.35 -5.45
N HIS A 124 6.51 -9.42 -4.82
CA HIS A 124 7.67 -10.12 -5.35
C HIS A 124 8.17 -11.09 -4.29
N VAL A 125 8.72 -12.22 -4.73
CA VAL A 125 9.50 -13.07 -3.80
C VAL A 125 10.59 -12.24 -3.14
N ASP A 126 11.25 -11.40 -3.94
CA ASP A 126 12.28 -10.48 -3.50
C ASP A 126 12.50 -9.42 -4.59
N ASN A 127 12.76 -8.17 -4.24
CA ASN A 127 12.99 -7.09 -5.21
C ASN A 127 13.88 -5.98 -4.65
N TYR A 128 14.36 -5.13 -5.55
CA TYR A 128 15.34 -4.10 -5.25
C TYR A 128 15.00 -2.77 -5.90
N ILE A 129 15.13 -1.68 -5.14
CA ILE A 129 14.98 -0.31 -5.63
C ILE A 129 16.05 0.60 -5.02
N ALA A 130 17.22 0.63 -5.63
CA ALA A 130 18.39 1.35 -5.10
C ALA A 130 18.84 0.86 -3.70
N GLY A 131 20.00 1.33 -3.24
CA GLY A 131 20.64 0.81 -2.02
C GLY A 131 21.49 -0.43 -2.32
N GLY A 132 21.50 -1.42 -1.44
CA GLY A 132 22.19 -2.68 -1.73
C GLY A 132 21.61 -3.94 -1.09
N GLY A 133 20.41 -3.87 -0.51
CA GLY A 133 19.67 -5.03 -0.01
C GLY A 133 18.37 -5.24 -0.79
N TYR A 134 17.82 -6.45 -0.68
CA TYR A 134 16.62 -6.86 -1.37
C TYR A 134 15.55 -7.17 -0.33
N ASN A 135 14.29 -6.87 -0.64
CA ASN A 135 13.16 -7.18 0.22
C ASN A 135 12.01 -7.80 -0.59
N PRO A 136 11.27 -8.80 -0.05
CA PRO A 136 9.94 -9.14 -0.56
C PRO A 136 9.07 -7.89 -0.57
N PHE A 137 8.30 -7.71 -1.63
CA PHE A 137 7.19 -6.76 -1.64
C PHE A 137 5.90 -7.55 -1.53
N MET A 138 4.96 -7.08 -0.72
CA MET A 138 3.69 -7.76 -0.56
C MET A 138 2.61 -6.77 -0.14
N GLU A 139 1.50 -6.75 -0.86
CA GLU A 139 0.36 -5.90 -0.53
C GLU A 139 -0.95 -6.62 -0.84
N MET A 140 -1.94 -6.48 0.04
CA MET A 140 -3.32 -6.87 -0.32
C MET A 140 -3.93 -5.76 -1.17
N VAL A 141 -4.23 -6.10 -2.41
CA VAL A 141 -4.61 -5.14 -3.44
C VAL A 141 -5.99 -4.55 -3.12
N LEU A 142 -6.07 -3.21 -3.03
CA LEU A 142 -7.34 -2.51 -2.94
C LEU A 142 -8.18 -2.76 -4.22
N PRO A 143 -9.44 -3.21 -4.08
CA PRO A 143 -10.32 -3.34 -5.24
C PRO A 143 -10.61 -1.99 -5.89
N SER A 144 -10.88 -2.01 -7.20
CA SER A 144 -10.97 -0.78 -8.00
C SER A 144 -12.13 0.16 -7.67
N ASP A 145 -13.13 -0.31 -6.93
CA ASP A 145 -14.23 0.51 -6.38
C ASP A 145 -13.85 1.21 -5.06
N GLN A 146 -12.72 0.84 -4.45
CA GLN A 146 -12.18 1.44 -3.22
C GLN A 146 -11.12 2.52 -3.48
N TRP A 147 -10.82 2.82 -4.73
CA TRP A 147 -9.82 3.82 -5.11
C TRP A 147 -10.32 5.25 -4.86
N ASP A 148 -9.42 6.22 -4.71
CA ASP A 148 -9.75 7.64 -4.52
C ASP A 148 -9.19 8.52 -5.64
N ARG A 149 -9.55 9.81 -5.64
CA ARG A 149 -9.04 10.81 -6.60
C ARG A 149 -7.98 11.72 -6.02
N VAL A 150 -8.00 11.91 -4.70
CA VAL A 150 -7.20 12.93 -4.04
C VAL A 150 -6.31 12.28 -2.99
N TYR A 151 -5.02 12.55 -3.09
CA TYR A 151 -4.00 11.96 -2.22
C TYR A 151 -3.03 13.02 -1.74
N VAL A 152 -2.45 12.76 -0.57
CA VAL A 152 -1.27 13.48 -0.09
C VAL A 152 -0.21 12.43 0.19
N ILE A 153 0.97 12.63 -0.39
CA ILE A 153 2.14 11.81 -0.14
C ILE A 153 3.01 12.58 0.85
N PRO A 154 3.12 12.11 2.10
CA PRO A 154 3.96 12.78 3.09
C PRO A 154 5.44 12.67 2.73
N HIS A 155 6.22 13.55 3.34
CA HIS A 155 7.64 13.29 3.49
C HIS A 155 7.82 12.07 4.40
N ILE A 156 8.72 11.17 4.03
CA ILE A 156 9.05 9.98 4.81
C ILE A 156 10.44 10.26 5.39
N ALA A 157 10.51 10.53 6.70
CA ALA A 157 11.79 10.79 7.36
C ALA A 157 12.78 9.66 7.08
N ARG A 158 14.06 10.02 6.91
CA ARG A 158 15.17 9.12 6.53
C ARG A 158 15.05 8.47 5.15
N ARG A 159 13.95 8.64 4.41
CA ARG A 159 13.75 8.12 3.04
C ARG A 159 13.70 9.28 2.02
N PRO A 160 14.85 9.84 1.63
CA PRO A 160 14.93 11.04 0.80
C PRO A 160 14.46 10.83 -0.66
N SER A 161 14.31 9.59 -1.10
CA SER A 161 13.85 9.26 -2.45
C SER A 161 12.87 8.09 -2.42
N LYS A 162 11.78 8.25 -3.16
CA LYS A 162 10.73 7.25 -3.34
C LYS A 162 10.14 7.38 -4.74
N ILE A 163 9.61 6.28 -5.25
CA ILE A 163 8.81 6.28 -6.48
C ILE A 163 7.35 6.27 -6.06
N VAL A 164 6.54 7.15 -6.63
CA VAL A 164 5.09 7.06 -6.54
C VAL A 164 4.55 6.62 -7.88
N ARG A 165 3.83 5.51 -7.88
CA ARG A 165 3.20 4.94 -9.08
C ARG A 165 1.70 5.08 -8.94
N ILE A 166 1.08 5.59 -10.00
CA ILE A 166 -0.37 5.83 -10.03
C ILE A 166 -0.98 4.95 -11.11
N TYR A 167 -1.90 4.09 -10.70
CA TYR A 167 -2.61 3.15 -11.56
C TYR A 167 -3.99 3.66 -11.92
N SER A 168 -4.41 3.38 -13.16
CA SER A 168 -5.75 3.75 -13.60
C SER A 168 -6.56 2.57 -14.13
N ASN A 169 -7.86 2.57 -13.82
CA ASN A 169 -8.85 1.60 -14.30
C ASN A 169 -9.71 2.16 -15.44
N GLN A 170 -9.55 3.45 -15.74
CA GLN A 170 -10.20 4.19 -16.82
C GLN A 170 -9.22 5.27 -17.32
N PRO A 171 -9.38 5.88 -18.50
CA PRO A 171 -8.55 7.02 -18.86
C PRO A 171 -8.68 8.15 -17.83
N THR A 172 -7.56 8.69 -17.36
CA THR A 172 -7.56 9.74 -16.31
C THR A 172 -6.41 10.72 -16.53
N ASN A 173 -6.59 11.96 -16.09
CA ASN A 173 -5.52 12.93 -15.99
C ASN A 173 -5.19 13.14 -14.51
N VAL A 174 -3.92 13.01 -14.16
CA VAL A 174 -3.43 13.25 -12.81
C VAL A 174 -2.59 14.51 -12.81
N THR A 175 -2.91 15.41 -11.88
CA THR A 175 -2.15 16.61 -11.58
C THR A 175 -1.50 16.47 -10.20
N VAL A 176 -0.21 16.74 -10.15
CA VAL A 176 0.65 16.65 -8.97
C VAL A 176 1.11 18.05 -8.60
N HIS A 177 0.80 18.46 -7.38
CA HIS A 177 1.26 19.70 -6.79
C HIS A 177 2.40 19.40 -5.83
N TYR A 178 3.55 19.98 -6.10
CA TYR A 178 4.67 20.12 -5.17
C TYR A 178 4.70 21.56 -4.65
N GLN A 179 5.59 21.85 -3.71
CA GLN A 179 5.72 23.20 -3.15
C GLN A 179 6.01 24.28 -4.21
N PHE A 180 6.85 23.97 -5.21
CA PHE A 180 7.31 24.93 -6.22
C PHE A 180 7.08 24.47 -7.66
N LYS A 181 6.32 23.39 -7.86
CA LYS A 181 6.14 22.76 -9.16
C LYS A 181 4.77 22.13 -9.28
N ILE A 182 4.18 22.20 -10.47
CA ILE A 182 3.00 21.41 -10.83
C ILE A 182 3.37 20.55 -12.04
N GLU A 183 2.97 19.29 -12.00
CA GLU A 183 3.12 18.34 -13.11
C GLU A 183 1.78 17.71 -13.44
N SER A 184 1.53 17.39 -14.71
CA SER A 184 0.34 16.64 -15.11
C SER A 184 0.72 15.52 -16.07
N LYS A 185 0.09 14.35 -15.91
CA LYS A 185 0.22 13.21 -16.83
C LYS A 185 -1.14 12.61 -17.12
N SER A 186 -1.35 12.20 -18.36
CA SER A 186 -2.49 11.38 -18.74
C SER A 186 -2.12 9.90 -18.58
N ILE A 187 -3.04 9.12 -18.02
CA ILE A 187 -2.87 7.68 -17.81
C ILE A 187 -3.99 6.97 -18.57
N PRO A 188 -3.66 6.13 -19.58
CA PRO A 188 -4.64 5.27 -20.22
C PRO A 188 -5.25 4.26 -19.24
N GLU A 189 -6.39 3.69 -19.61
CA GLU A 189 -6.99 2.57 -18.88
C GLU A 189 -5.98 1.40 -18.73
N ARG A 190 -5.96 0.80 -17.54
CA ARG A 190 -5.10 -0.34 -17.18
C ARG A 190 -3.60 -0.05 -17.33
N SER A 191 -3.24 1.23 -17.27
CA SER A 191 -1.85 1.69 -17.29
C SER A 191 -1.47 2.35 -15.97
N PHE A 192 -0.21 2.76 -15.89
CA PHE A 192 0.32 3.51 -14.76
C PHE A 192 1.37 4.51 -15.23
N VAL A 193 1.68 5.47 -14.36
CA VAL A 193 2.81 6.40 -14.52
C VAL A 193 3.58 6.50 -13.21
N ASP A 194 4.88 6.74 -13.34
CA ASP A 194 5.79 6.93 -12.21
C ASP A 194 6.15 8.40 -12.03
N PHE A 195 6.35 8.78 -10.78
CA PHE A 195 6.92 10.05 -10.36
C PHE A 195 8.02 9.78 -9.34
N ASP A 196 9.21 10.32 -9.55
CA ASP A 196 10.28 10.34 -8.55
C ASP A 196 10.01 11.46 -7.55
N HIS A 197 9.81 11.10 -6.28
CA HIS A 197 9.51 12.06 -5.21
C HIS A 197 10.64 12.10 -4.18
N GLY A 198 11.03 13.31 -3.80
CA GLY A 198 11.81 13.55 -2.57
C GLY A 198 11.06 14.35 -1.51
N MET A 199 9.93 14.97 -1.87
CA MET A 199 9.21 15.90 -0.98
C MET A 199 7.74 15.51 -0.80
N ILE A 200 7.04 16.26 0.06
CA ILE A 200 5.59 16.23 0.16
C ILE A 200 4.95 16.58 -1.20
N SER A 201 3.84 15.93 -1.53
CA SER A 201 3.07 16.24 -2.74
C SER A 201 1.57 15.99 -2.54
N TYR A 202 0.76 16.75 -3.26
CA TYR A 202 -0.70 16.59 -3.32
C TYR A 202 -1.11 16.19 -4.73
N PHE A 203 -2.00 15.22 -4.84
CA PHE A 203 -2.47 14.65 -6.11
C PHE A 203 -3.95 14.93 -6.27
N ASN A 204 -4.35 15.22 -7.50
CA ASN A 204 -5.74 15.18 -7.90
C ASN A 204 -5.86 14.49 -9.26
N ALA A 205 -6.77 13.55 -9.37
CA ALA A 205 -7.07 12.81 -10.58
C ALA A 205 -8.50 13.09 -11.08
N SER A 206 -8.72 13.10 -12.40
CA SER A 206 -10.05 13.31 -12.97
C SER A 206 -11.00 12.12 -12.73
N ASN A 207 -10.45 10.91 -12.60
CA ASN A 207 -11.16 9.67 -12.23
C ASN A 207 -10.42 8.97 -11.07
N ASP A 208 -11.09 8.05 -10.37
CA ASP A 208 -10.48 7.28 -9.28
C ASP A 208 -9.24 6.52 -9.77
N VAL A 209 -8.16 6.59 -8.99
CA VAL A 209 -6.86 5.95 -9.25
C VAL A 209 -6.38 5.26 -7.98
N MET A 210 -5.51 4.27 -8.11
CA MET A 210 -4.78 3.72 -6.96
C MET A 210 -3.36 4.25 -6.95
N VAL A 211 -2.87 4.62 -5.76
CA VAL A 211 -1.53 5.17 -5.58
C VAL A 211 -0.71 4.20 -4.74
N MET A 212 0.46 3.83 -5.26
CA MET A 212 1.46 3.05 -4.55
C MET A 212 2.69 3.91 -4.33
N VAL A 213 3.34 3.74 -3.18
CA VAL A 213 4.64 4.31 -2.91
C VAL A 213 5.67 3.20 -2.76
N PHE A 214 6.86 3.46 -3.29
CA PHE A 214 8.02 2.59 -3.22
C PHE A 214 9.22 3.39 -2.71
N PRO A 215 9.40 3.50 -1.39
CA PRO A 215 10.60 4.10 -0.82
C PRO A 215 11.84 3.32 -1.28
N LYS A 216 12.86 4.06 -1.73
CA LYS A 216 14.09 3.45 -2.22
C LYS A 216 14.92 2.93 -1.04
N GLY A 217 15.74 1.92 -1.29
CA GLY A 217 16.73 1.42 -0.34
C GLY A 217 17.78 2.50 -0.04
N LEU A 218 18.26 2.49 1.20
CA LEU A 218 19.28 3.40 1.69
C LEU A 218 20.68 2.93 1.30
N ALA A 219 21.52 3.88 0.87
CA ALA A 219 22.86 3.58 0.40
C ALA A 219 23.79 3.02 1.49
N ASP A 220 23.47 3.28 2.76
CA ASP A 220 24.19 2.79 3.94
C ASP A 220 23.67 1.43 4.44
N TYR A 221 22.77 0.77 3.70
CA TYR A 221 22.15 -0.51 4.04
C TYR A 221 21.34 -0.48 5.34
N SER A 222 20.97 0.70 5.84
CA SER A 222 20.18 0.84 7.06
C SER A 222 18.66 0.77 6.84
N GLY A 223 18.23 0.54 5.59
CA GLY A 223 16.83 0.39 5.24
C GLY A 223 16.66 -0.09 3.80
N ASP A 224 16.06 -1.26 3.60
CA ASP A 224 15.78 -1.77 2.25
C ASP A 224 14.49 -1.16 1.67
N ALA A 225 14.33 -1.25 0.35
CA ALA A 225 13.11 -0.79 -0.30
C ALA A 225 11.90 -1.58 0.20
N PHE A 226 10.72 -0.95 0.17
CA PHE A 226 9.45 -1.62 0.46
C PHE A 226 8.36 -1.03 -0.42
N MET A 227 7.19 -1.66 -0.40
CA MET A 227 6.02 -1.25 -1.19
C MET A 227 4.84 -1.00 -0.26
N MET A 228 4.09 0.05 -0.51
CA MET A 228 2.92 0.37 0.31
C MET A 228 1.81 1.03 -0.51
N THR A 229 0.57 0.62 -0.23
CA THR A 229 -0.63 1.30 -0.71
C THR A 229 -0.81 2.63 0.02
N VAL A 230 -1.05 3.69 -0.76
CA VAL A 230 -1.31 5.03 -0.22
C VAL A 230 -2.82 5.25 -0.14
N PRO A 231 -3.39 5.48 1.06
CA PRO A 231 -4.80 5.82 1.19
C PRO A 231 -5.08 7.23 0.67
N GLY A 232 -6.21 7.40 -0.02
CA GLY A 232 -6.74 8.70 -0.40
C GLY A 232 -7.28 9.48 0.78
N ILE A 233 -7.42 10.79 0.64
CA ILE A 233 -7.86 11.67 1.75
C ILE A 233 -9.28 11.32 2.22
N ASN A 234 -10.13 10.76 1.36
CA ASN A 234 -11.48 10.35 1.74
C ASN A 234 -11.50 9.04 2.53
N GLN A 235 -10.36 8.34 2.58
CA GLN A 235 -10.17 7.08 3.28
C GLN A 235 -9.50 7.26 4.65
N TYR A 236 -9.23 8.50 5.05
CA TYR A 236 -8.67 8.81 6.35
C TYR A 236 -9.67 8.49 7.48
N LEU A 237 -9.16 8.05 8.63
CA LEU A 237 -9.93 7.76 9.83
C LEU A 237 -9.65 8.83 10.89
N SER A 238 -10.52 8.93 11.89
CA SER A 238 -10.33 9.84 13.03
C SER A 238 -9.62 9.19 14.22
N ALA A 239 -9.45 7.87 14.18
CA ALA A 239 -8.76 7.08 15.18
C ALA A 239 -8.23 5.79 14.56
N TYR A 240 -7.11 5.29 15.09
CA TYR A 240 -6.40 4.11 14.64
C TYR A 240 -5.95 3.28 15.83
N GLU A 241 -5.97 1.96 15.66
CA GLU A 241 -5.21 1.00 16.45
C GLU A 241 -4.29 0.27 15.49
N PHE A 242 -2.99 0.25 15.77
CA PHE A 242 -1.98 -0.27 14.86
C PHE A 242 -0.85 -0.97 15.61
N ALA A 243 -0.28 -2.00 14.98
CA ALA A 243 0.91 -2.68 15.48
C ALA A 243 2.18 -2.02 14.92
N VAL A 244 3.29 -2.14 15.64
CA VAL A 244 4.61 -1.68 15.24
C VAL A 244 5.63 -2.80 15.52
N PRO A 245 6.28 -3.37 14.48
CA PRO A 245 7.33 -4.38 14.60
C PRO A 245 8.49 -3.99 15.52
N SER A 246 9.08 -4.97 16.21
CA SER A 246 10.34 -4.83 16.96
C SER A 246 11.57 -4.92 16.06
N GLU A 247 12.72 -4.46 16.54
CA GLU A 247 14.04 -4.53 15.87
C GLU A 247 14.28 -3.53 14.73
N PHE A 248 13.37 -2.57 14.56
CA PHE A 248 13.48 -1.50 13.58
C PHE A 248 13.58 -0.14 14.27
N THR A 249 14.11 0.85 13.55
CA THR A 249 13.82 2.25 13.90
C THR A 249 12.50 2.63 13.28
N ASN A 250 11.47 2.76 14.12
CA ASN A 250 10.09 2.90 13.65
C ASN A 250 9.62 4.35 13.70
N PHE A 251 8.73 4.65 12.76
CA PHE A 251 8.13 5.96 12.59
C PHE A 251 6.64 5.83 12.26
N ILE A 252 5.89 6.84 12.64
CA ILE A 252 4.58 7.13 12.08
C ILE A 252 4.64 8.42 11.26
N SER A 253 3.98 8.44 10.11
CA SER A 253 3.77 9.66 9.33
C SER A 253 2.30 10.03 9.35
N ILE A 254 2.01 11.26 9.76
CA ILE A 254 0.65 11.79 9.91
C ILE A 254 0.42 12.84 8.85
N THR A 255 -0.71 12.73 8.16
CA THR A 255 -1.21 13.73 7.22
C THR A 255 -2.56 14.24 7.69
N VAL A 256 -2.68 15.54 7.91
CA VAL A 256 -3.92 16.15 8.44
C VAL A 256 -4.11 17.55 7.85
N LEU A 257 -5.31 18.12 7.98
CA LEU A 257 -5.52 19.53 7.65
C LEU A 257 -4.60 20.41 8.51
N SER A 258 -4.03 21.46 7.91
CA SER A 258 -3.04 22.32 8.57
C SER A 258 -3.55 23.01 9.83
N ASN A 259 -4.87 23.23 9.95
CA ASN A 259 -5.49 23.81 11.13
C ASN A 259 -5.81 22.77 12.23
N ALA A 260 -5.43 21.51 12.04
CA ALA A 260 -5.68 20.38 12.93
C ALA A 260 -4.40 19.56 13.18
N VAL A 261 -3.24 20.23 13.20
CA VAL A 261 -1.94 19.60 13.54
C VAL A 261 -1.81 19.33 15.04
N ASP A 262 -2.62 20.00 15.87
CA ASP A 262 -2.67 19.84 17.32
C ASP A 262 -3.92 19.06 17.77
N GLY A 263 -3.84 18.44 18.94
CA GLY A 263 -4.98 17.72 19.54
C GLY A 263 -4.97 16.22 19.27
N PHE A 264 -3.83 15.66 18.88
CA PHE A 264 -3.64 14.21 18.83
C PHE A 264 -3.39 13.63 20.21
N ILE A 265 -3.95 12.45 20.46
CA ILE A 265 -3.72 11.63 21.65
C ILE A 265 -3.14 10.29 21.19
N ILE A 266 -1.98 9.91 21.71
CA ILE A 266 -1.34 8.62 21.48
C ILE A 266 -1.21 7.87 22.80
N ASP A 267 -1.74 6.64 22.87
CA ASP A 267 -1.76 5.79 24.07
C ASP A 267 -2.26 6.53 25.34
N GLY A 268 -3.30 7.35 25.17
CA GLY A 268 -3.88 8.16 26.23
C GLY A 268 -3.11 9.45 26.58
N ASN A 269 -1.97 9.71 25.96
CA ASN A 269 -1.14 10.90 26.22
C ASN A 269 -1.24 11.92 25.08
N PRO A 270 -1.30 13.22 25.37
CA PRO A 270 -1.21 14.26 24.35
C PRO A 270 0.08 14.15 23.54
N MET A 271 -0.04 14.25 22.22
CA MET A 271 1.09 14.33 21.30
C MET A 271 1.22 15.76 20.79
N HIS A 272 2.44 16.31 20.93
CA HIS A 272 2.80 17.61 20.36
C HIS A 272 3.53 17.40 19.04
N HIS A 273 2.98 17.96 17.96
CA HIS A 273 3.51 17.79 16.61
C HIS A 273 4.93 18.37 16.45
N GLU A 274 5.33 19.33 17.29
CA GLU A 274 6.69 19.90 17.38
C GLU A 274 7.77 18.86 17.72
N ASN A 275 7.39 17.74 18.33
CA ASN A 275 8.31 16.63 18.60
C ASN A 275 8.62 15.82 17.34
N GLY A 276 7.94 16.10 16.23
CA GLY A 276 8.09 15.41 14.96
C GLY A 276 9.18 16.01 14.09
N SER A 277 9.82 15.17 13.28
CA SER A 277 10.73 15.65 12.24
C SER A 277 9.93 16.21 11.06
N HIS A 278 10.28 17.42 10.63
CA HIS A 278 9.81 18.08 9.40
C HIS A 278 8.28 18.28 9.30
N ILE A 279 7.78 19.40 9.83
CA ILE A 279 6.45 19.88 9.48
C ILE A 279 6.53 20.52 8.09
N PHE A 280 5.93 19.87 7.10
CA PHE A 280 5.65 20.51 5.82
C PHE A 280 4.20 20.96 5.81
N GLY A 281 3.99 22.25 6.09
CA GLY A 281 2.67 22.83 6.16
C GLY A 281 2.21 23.51 4.88
N GLY A 282 0.91 23.45 4.61
CA GLY A 282 0.23 24.37 3.71
C GLY A 282 0.12 23.91 2.25
N LEU A 283 0.58 22.71 1.90
CA LEU A 283 0.36 22.18 0.57
C LEU A 283 -1.11 21.77 0.41
N ASN A 284 -1.89 22.59 -0.30
CA ASN A 284 -3.34 22.42 -0.46
C ASN A 284 -4.08 22.22 0.88
N HIS A 285 -3.72 23.03 1.90
CA HIS A 285 -4.30 22.99 3.25
C HIS A 285 -3.99 21.73 4.07
N TYR A 286 -3.11 20.85 3.60
CA TYR A 286 -2.61 19.73 4.37
C TYR A 286 -1.23 20.01 4.95
N SER A 287 -1.00 19.44 6.12
CA SER A 287 0.30 19.37 6.77
C SER A 287 0.67 17.92 7.01
N THR A 288 1.96 17.62 6.91
CA THR A 288 2.48 16.29 7.25
C THR A 288 3.62 16.40 8.23
N PHE A 289 3.69 15.49 9.19
CA PHE A 289 4.78 15.38 10.15
C PHE A 289 5.06 13.92 10.49
N THR A 290 6.29 13.63 10.89
CA THR A 290 6.73 12.27 11.22
C THR A 290 7.19 12.20 12.67
N MET A 291 6.79 11.16 13.39
CA MET A 291 7.17 10.91 14.78
C MET A 291 7.89 9.57 14.91
N PRO A 292 8.96 9.46 15.70
CA PRO A 292 9.45 8.15 16.13
C PRO A 292 8.40 7.47 17.00
N ILE A 293 8.32 6.14 16.92
CA ILE A 293 7.42 5.33 17.73
C ILE A 293 8.16 4.07 18.21
N HIS A 294 7.80 3.56 19.38
CA HIS A 294 8.35 2.28 19.86
C HIS A 294 7.61 1.10 19.21
N SER A 295 8.20 -0.09 19.27
CA SER A 295 7.49 -1.31 18.90
C SER A 295 6.40 -1.64 19.90
N GLY A 296 5.27 -2.17 19.44
CA GLY A 296 4.13 -2.49 20.29
C GLY A 296 2.81 -2.29 19.56
N VAL A 297 1.71 -2.35 20.31
CA VAL A 297 0.39 -1.97 19.82
C VAL A 297 0.08 -0.59 20.37
N HIS A 298 -0.33 0.31 19.48
CA HIS A 298 -0.57 1.71 19.78
C HIS A 298 -1.95 2.14 19.34
N GLN A 299 -2.51 3.11 20.05
CA GLN A 299 -3.75 3.79 19.68
C GLN A 299 -3.48 5.27 19.48
N ILE A 300 -4.00 5.83 18.39
CA ILE A 300 -3.93 7.28 18.14
C ILE A 300 -5.30 7.80 17.69
N SER A 301 -5.69 8.94 18.23
CA SER A 301 -6.92 9.64 17.85
C SER A 301 -6.71 11.16 17.87
N HIS A 302 -7.69 11.89 17.36
CA HIS A 302 -7.72 13.35 17.41
C HIS A 302 -8.91 13.82 18.25
N ILE A 303 -8.70 14.72 19.22
CA ILE A 303 -9.75 15.16 20.17
C ILE A 303 -10.98 15.77 19.50
N ALA A 304 -10.78 16.43 18.35
CA ALA A 304 -11.86 17.01 17.54
C ALA A 304 -12.45 16.03 16.50
N ASN A 305 -12.11 14.73 16.55
CA ASN A 305 -12.52 13.71 15.57
C ASN A 305 -12.21 14.07 14.10
N VAL A 306 -11.15 14.85 13.87
CA VAL A 306 -10.68 15.17 12.52
C VAL A 306 -10.12 13.90 11.89
N ARG A 307 -10.39 13.69 10.59
CA ARG A 307 -9.83 12.56 9.83
C ARG A 307 -8.41 12.90 9.37
N PHE A 308 -7.49 11.96 9.56
CA PHE A 308 -6.08 12.09 9.18
C PHE A 308 -5.57 10.79 8.57
N GLY A 309 -4.56 10.87 7.71
CA GLY A 309 -3.86 9.71 7.18
C GLY A 309 -2.74 9.31 8.14
N LEU A 310 -2.56 8.01 8.34
CA LEU A 310 -1.53 7.47 9.23
C LEU A 310 -0.79 6.33 8.54
N TRP A 311 0.52 6.49 8.39
CA TRP A 311 1.43 5.46 7.88
C TRP A 311 2.31 4.97 9.01
N VAL A 312 2.57 3.66 9.04
CA VAL A 312 3.56 3.04 9.93
C VAL A 312 4.67 2.51 9.04
N TYR A 313 5.93 2.83 9.37
CA TYR A 313 7.06 2.34 8.61
C TYR A 313 8.31 2.29 9.49
N GLY A 314 9.31 1.53 9.05
CA GLY A 314 10.56 1.41 9.80
C GLY A 314 11.73 1.00 8.93
N ASP A 315 12.92 1.30 9.45
CA ASP A 315 14.20 1.06 8.80
C ASP A 315 15.05 0.12 9.68
N GLY A 316 15.59 -0.93 9.06
CA GLY A 316 16.44 -1.92 9.70
C GLY A 316 17.65 -2.29 8.84
N PRO A 317 18.71 -2.88 9.41
CA PRO A 317 19.87 -3.31 8.63
C PRO A 317 19.49 -4.36 7.58
N LYS A 318 19.57 -3.99 6.30
CA LYS A 318 19.10 -4.78 5.15
C LYS A 318 17.64 -5.23 5.29
N ASP A 319 16.79 -4.32 5.75
CA ASP A 319 15.37 -4.57 5.91
C ASP A 319 14.59 -3.24 5.95
N GLY A 320 13.32 -3.25 5.60
CA GLY A 320 12.46 -2.08 5.68
C GLY A 320 11.02 -2.48 5.44
N TYR A 321 10.09 -1.82 6.12
CA TYR A 321 8.67 -2.14 5.98
C TYR A 321 7.83 -0.87 5.98
N GLY A 322 6.63 -0.96 5.43
CA GLY A 322 5.63 0.08 5.64
C GLY A 322 4.22 -0.34 5.24
N TYR A 323 3.23 0.16 5.97
CA TYR A 323 1.82 -0.04 5.67
C TYR A 323 0.98 1.14 6.16
N PRO A 324 -0.18 1.41 5.54
CA PRO A 324 -1.16 2.30 6.14
C PRO A 324 -1.67 1.68 7.44
N ALA A 325 -1.73 2.48 8.50
CA ALA A 325 -2.28 2.03 9.79
C ALA A 325 -3.78 1.70 9.68
N GLY A 326 -4.47 2.17 8.66
CA GLY A 326 -5.88 1.88 8.46
C GLY A 326 -6.45 2.66 7.29
N ILE A 327 -7.53 2.15 6.72
CA ILE A 327 -8.21 2.75 5.57
C ILE A 327 -9.72 2.66 5.82
N ALA A 328 -10.42 3.77 5.63
CA ALA A 328 -11.87 3.77 5.52
C ALA A 328 -12.26 3.30 4.11
N PHE A 329 -13.12 2.28 4.05
CA PHE A 329 -13.64 1.76 2.79
C PHE A 329 -14.91 2.50 2.37
N ARG A 330 -15.07 2.71 1.07
CA ARG A 330 -16.32 3.18 0.48
C ARG A 330 -17.37 2.11 0.69
N THR A 331 -18.50 2.49 1.24
CA THR A 331 -19.66 1.60 1.33
C THR A 331 -20.19 1.37 -0.09
N ASN A 332 -20.04 0.16 -0.61
CA ASN A 332 -20.65 -0.21 -1.88
C ASN A 332 -22.17 -0.06 -1.74
N THR A 333 -22.75 0.96 -2.39
CA THR A 333 -24.19 0.97 -2.66
C THR A 333 -24.42 -0.17 -3.65
N LYS A 334 -24.86 -1.32 -3.13
CA LYS A 334 -25.29 -2.46 -3.94
C LYS A 334 -26.51 -2.09 -4.77
#